data_AF-A0A3D1RFI5-F1
#
_entry.id   AF-A0A3D1RFI5-F1
#
_cell.length_a   1.000
_cell.length_b   1.000
_cell.length_c   1.000
_cell.angle_alpha   90.00
_cell.angle_beta   90.00
_cell.angle_gamma   90.00
#
_symmetry.space_group_name_H-M   'P 1'
#
loop_
_entity.id
_entity.type
_entity.pdbx_description
1 polymer ?
#
loop_
_entity_poly.entity_id
_entity_poly.type
_entity_poly.pdbx_seq_one_letter_code
_entity_poly.pdbx_strand_id
1 'polypeptide(L)'
;MEILVLCFVVLLYQLISLPGNAPRYNHRRADKKKEHYYSDAFLRSILSRKSYYREVYLKSDAWKRKRYVVLKRDNWRCVYCGDRATQVHHKRYAKVNIGKEPIDWLESVCNTCHNELHQ
;
A
#
# COMPACT_ATOMS: atom_id res chain seq x y z
N MET A 1 27.64 1.81 -53.45
CA MET A 1 28.43 1.51 -52.23
C MET A 1 28.16 2.53 -51.12
N GLU A 2 28.05 3.83 -51.44
CA GLU A 2 27.77 4.93 -50.48
C GLU A 2 26.43 4.81 -49.71
N ILE A 3 25.33 4.44 -50.38
CA ILE A 3 23.97 4.42 -49.76
C ILE A 3 23.85 3.35 -48.66
N LEU A 4 24.52 2.21 -48.83
CA LEU A 4 24.50 1.11 -47.85
C LEU A 4 25.25 1.48 -46.56
N VAL A 5 26.32 2.27 -46.66
CA VAL A 5 27.09 2.74 -45.50
C VAL A 5 26.27 3.73 -44.68
N LEU A 6 25.56 4.66 -45.34
CA LEU A 6 24.69 5.61 -44.66
C LEU A 6 23.51 4.93 -43.97
N CYS A 7 22.88 3.92 -44.60
CA CYS A 7 21.84 3.12 -43.96
C CYS A 7 22.37 2.36 -42.73
N PHE A 8 23.59 1.82 -42.78
CA PHE A 8 24.20 1.14 -41.63
C PHE A 8 24.47 2.10 -40.47
N VAL A 9 24.98 3.31 -40.75
CA VAL A 9 25.25 4.31 -39.70
C VAL A 9 23.95 4.81 -39.07
N VAL A 10 22.89 5.01 -39.86
CA VAL A 10 21.57 5.41 -39.35
C VAL A 10 20.94 4.28 -38.54
N LEU A 11 21.00 3.02 -39.00
CA LEU A 11 20.47 1.87 -38.25
C LEU A 11 21.23 1.64 -36.94
N LEU A 12 22.56 1.80 -36.93
CA LEU A 12 23.37 1.76 -35.71
C LEU A 12 23.00 2.90 -34.76
N TYR A 13 22.82 4.12 -35.27
CA TYR A 13 22.43 5.27 -34.45
C TYR A 13 21.04 5.09 -33.82
N GLN A 14 20.08 4.52 -34.57
CA GLN A 14 18.74 4.20 -34.06
C GLN A 14 18.79 3.10 -33.00
N LEU A 15 19.64 2.08 -33.15
CA LEU A 15 19.79 0.99 -32.15
C LEU A 15 20.42 1.47 -30.84
N ILE A 16 21.39 2.40 -30.89
CA ILE A 16 22.06 2.94 -29.69
C ILE A 16 21.19 3.99 -28.98
N SER A 17 20.27 4.63 -29.70
CA SER A 17 19.42 5.71 -29.17
C SER A 17 18.07 5.24 -28.62
N LEU A 18 17.77 3.93 -28.60
CA LEU A 18 16.54 3.41 -28.00
C LEU A 18 16.58 3.61 -26.47
N PRO A 19 15.63 4.36 -25.87
CA PRO A 19 15.53 4.50 -24.43
C PRO A 19 14.83 3.27 -23.86
N GLY A 20 15.49 2.11 -23.93
CA GLY A 20 14.99 0.84 -23.44
C GLY A 20 15.84 0.36 -22.27
N ASN A 21 15.23 0.30 -21.09
CA ASN A 21 15.79 -0.22 -19.83
C ASN A 21 16.82 0.67 -19.11
N ALA A 22 16.39 1.87 -18.70
CA ALA A 22 16.82 2.33 -17.39
C ALA A 22 16.23 1.35 -16.34
N PRO A 23 17.06 0.66 -15.52
CA PRO A 23 16.53 -0.12 -14.43
C PRO A 23 15.69 0.80 -13.54
N ARG A 24 14.42 0.45 -13.30
CA ARG A 24 13.61 1.12 -12.28
C ARG A 24 14.33 0.98 -10.96
N TYR A 25 15.07 2.02 -10.58
CA TYR A 25 15.71 2.10 -9.29
C TYR A 25 14.59 2.11 -8.24
N ASN A 26 14.45 0.96 -7.58
CA ASN A 26 13.34 0.69 -6.68
C ASN A 26 13.62 1.41 -5.36
N HIS A 27 13.27 2.71 -5.28
CA HIS A 27 13.41 3.57 -4.09
C HIS A 27 12.79 2.97 -2.81
N ARG A 28 11.92 1.96 -2.96
CA ARG A 28 11.21 1.27 -1.86
C ARG A 28 12.10 0.52 -0.86
N ARG A 29 13.34 0.15 -1.22
CA ARG A 29 14.19 -0.66 -0.31
C ARG A 29 14.99 0.17 0.70
N ALA A 30 15.28 1.43 0.41
CA ALA A 30 16.09 2.29 1.28
C ALA A 30 15.31 2.91 2.46
N ASP A 31 13.98 2.90 2.42
CA ASP A 31 13.14 3.62 3.39
C ASP A 31 12.88 2.86 4.70
N LYS A 32 12.96 1.52 4.66
CA LYS A 32 12.65 0.67 5.84
C LYS A 32 13.55 0.92 7.06
N LYS A 33 14.74 1.51 6.89
CA LYS A 33 15.66 1.78 8.01
C LYS A 33 15.33 3.07 8.80
N LYS A 34 14.50 3.97 8.27
CA LYS A 34 14.19 5.26 8.94
C LYS A 34 12.98 5.20 9.88
N GLU A 35 12.20 4.13 9.83
CA GLU A 35 10.88 4.01 10.47
C GLU A 35 10.92 4.04 12.03
N HIS A 36 12.10 3.96 12.65
CA HIS A 36 12.23 3.74 14.10
C HIS A 36 13.09 4.79 14.83
N TYR A 37 13.11 6.05 14.39
CA TYR A 37 13.83 7.11 15.10
C TYR A 37 13.00 7.78 16.22
N TYR A 38 11.67 7.78 16.10
CA TYR A 38 10.77 8.42 17.08
C TYR A 38 9.83 7.40 17.74
N SER A 39 9.59 7.54 19.04
CA SER A 39 8.66 6.67 19.77
C SER A 39 7.21 6.89 19.32
N ASP A 40 6.35 5.86 19.46
CA ASP A 40 4.92 5.98 19.13
C ASP A 40 4.23 7.11 19.90
N ALA A 41 4.59 7.27 21.19
CA ALA A 41 4.09 8.36 22.03
C ALA A 41 4.45 9.74 21.44
N PHE A 42 5.68 9.92 20.97
CA PHE A 42 6.11 11.15 20.33
C PHE A 42 5.41 11.38 18.99
N LEU A 43 5.28 10.34 18.15
CA LEU A 43 4.56 10.45 16.88
C LEU A 43 3.10 10.84 17.08
N ARG A 44 2.45 10.34 18.14
CA ARG A 44 1.09 10.72 18.53
C ARG A 44 0.97 12.16 19.02
N SER A 45 2.02 12.73 19.62
CA SER A 45 1.99 14.13 20.09
C SER A 45 2.24 15.15 18.98
N ILE A 46 2.96 14.77 17.91
CA ILE A 46 3.37 15.71 16.86
C ILE A 46 2.55 15.60 15.57
N LEU A 47 2.05 14.41 15.23
CA LEU A 47 1.29 14.20 14.00
C LEU A 47 -0.20 14.48 14.21
N SER A 48 -0.86 15.04 13.18
CA SER A 48 -2.31 15.07 13.16
C SER A 48 -2.87 13.65 13.26
N ARG A 49 -4.07 13.49 13.84
CA ARG A 49 -4.75 12.19 13.91
C ARG A 49 -4.81 11.51 12.53
N LYS A 50 -5.12 12.26 11.48
CA LYS A 50 -5.24 11.76 10.10
C LYS A 50 -3.88 11.26 9.57
N SER A 51 -2.82 12.04 9.81
CA SER A 51 -1.45 11.69 9.40
C SER A 51 -0.93 10.46 10.15
N TYR A 52 -1.07 10.43 11.49
CA TYR A 52 -0.70 9.27 12.30
C TYR A 52 -1.44 8.01 11.83
N TYR A 53 -2.75 8.12 11.59
CA TYR A 53 -3.56 6.99 11.14
C TYR A 53 -3.06 6.41 9.80
N ARG A 54 -2.87 7.26 8.79
CA ARG A 54 -2.53 6.84 7.41
C ARG A 54 -1.07 6.46 7.25
N GLU A 55 -0.18 7.25 7.83
CA GLU A 55 1.26 7.11 7.58
C GLU A 55 1.96 6.19 8.58
N VAL A 56 1.42 6.06 9.80
CA VAL A 56 2.03 5.25 10.87
C VAL A 56 1.19 4.00 11.14
N TYR A 57 -0.03 4.16 11.65
CA TYR A 57 -0.82 3.03 12.13
C TYR A 57 -1.17 2.02 11.03
N LEU A 58 -1.71 2.45 9.89
CA LEU A 58 -2.08 1.53 8.80
C LEU A 58 -0.88 0.83 8.13
N LYS A 59 0.36 1.30 8.35
CA LYS A 59 1.59 0.64 7.86
C LYS A 59 2.26 -0.25 8.91
N SER A 60 1.89 -0.07 10.19
CA SER A 60 2.45 -0.79 11.33
C SER A 60 2.14 -2.30 11.32
N ASP A 61 2.98 -3.06 12.02
CA ASP A 61 2.74 -4.49 12.25
C ASP A 61 1.52 -4.74 13.14
N ALA A 62 1.18 -3.80 14.03
CA ALA A 62 -0.03 -3.88 14.84
C ALA A 62 -1.29 -3.94 13.95
N TRP A 63 -1.38 -3.07 12.94
CA TRP A 63 -2.49 -3.12 11.99
C TRP A 63 -2.45 -4.39 11.12
N LYS A 64 -1.27 -4.81 10.63
CA LYS A 64 -1.17 -6.06 9.84
C LYS A 64 -1.68 -7.28 10.61
N ARG A 65 -1.34 -7.40 11.89
CA ARG A 65 -1.83 -8.47 12.77
C ARG A 65 -3.34 -8.36 12.98
N LYS A 66 -3.85 -7.17 13.32
CA LYS A 66 -5.29 -6.95 13.51
C LYS A 66 -6.09 -7.29 12.23
N ARG A 67 -5.62 -6.80 11.08
CA ARG A 67 -6.19 -7.10 9.76
C ARG A 67 -6.23 -8.60 9.49
N TYR A 68 -5.16 -9.33 9.81
CA TYR A 68 -5.13 -10.79 9.66
C TYR A 68 -6.19 -11.48 10.53
N VAL A 69 -6.34 -11.06 11.79
CA VAL A 69 -7.36 -11.63 12.70
C VAL A 69 -8.77 -11.47 12.15
N VAL A 70 -9.11 -10.28 11.63
CA VAL A 70 -10.42 -10.01 11.02
C VAL A 70 -10.65 -10.90 9.80
N LEU A 71 -9.68 -10.95 8.87
CA LEU A 71 -9.78 -11.80 7.67
C LEU A 71 -9.88 -13.28 8.02
N LYS A 72 -9.16 -13.74 9.04
CA LYS A 72 -9.21 -15.13 9.52
C LYS A 72 -10.55 -15.46 10.17
N ARG A 73 -11.12 -14.55 10.99
CA ARG A 73 -12.45 -14.68 11.61
C ARG A 73 -13.53 -14.93 10.57
N ASP A 74 -13.46 -14.21 9.45
CA ASP A 74 -14.46 -14.24 8.39
C ASP A 74 -14.13 -15.28 7.29
N ASN A 75 -13.23 -16.23 7.57
CA ASN A 75 -12.79 -17.27 6.63
C ASN A 75 -12.34 -16.72 5.27
N TRP A 76 -11.71 -15.54 5.25
CA TRP A 76 -11.30 -14.83 4.03
C TRP A 76 -12.45 -14.58 3.04
N ARG A 77 -13.68 -14.50 3.53
CA ARG A 77 -14.88 -14.24 2.73
C ARG A 77 -15.46 -12.87 3.05
N CYS A 78 -15.95 -12.20 2.02
CA CYS A 78 -16.63 -10.91 2.12
C CYS A 78 -17.93 -11.13 2.89
N VAL A 79 -18.15 -10.33 3.94
CA VAL A 79 -19.35 -10.46 4.77
C VAL A 79 -20.64 -10.06 4.05
N TYR A 80 -20.53 -9.35 2.91
CA TYR A 80 -21.67 -8.89 2.12
C TYR A 80 -22.01 -9.81 0.96
N CYS A 81 -21.02 -10.11 0.09
CA CYS A 81 -21.26 -10.88 -1.13
C CYS A 81 -20.73 -12.33 -1.09
N GLY A 82 -19.94 -12.69 -0.08
CA GLY A 82 -19.34 -14.02 0.03
C GLY A 82 -18.08 -14.25 -0.81
N ASP A 83 -17.68 -13.33 -1.69
CA ASP A 83 -16.43 -13.43 -2.47
C ASP A 83 -15.18 -13.43 -1.58
N ARG A 84 -14.00 -13.69 -2.16
CA ARG A 84 -12.74 -13.59 -1.43
C ARG A 84 -12.52 -12.17 -0.88
N ALA A 85 -12.47 -12.04 0.45
CA ALA A 85 -12.10 -10.79 1.11
C ALA A 85 -10.59 -10.54 0.97
N THR A 86 -10.26 -9.33 0.54
CA THR A 86 -8.88 -8.85 0.39
C THR A 86 -8.63 -7.57 1.19
N GLN A 87 -9.66 -7.02 1.81
CA GLN A 87 -9.60 -5.76 2.54
C GLN A 87 -10.37 -5.87 3.86
N VAL A 88 -10.08 -4.94 4.77
CA VAL A 88 -10.82 -4.78 6.02
C VAL A 88 -11.38 -3.38 6.03
N HIS A 89 -12.71 -3.26 6.09
CA HIS A 89 -13.41 -2.00 6.20
C HIS A 89 -13.61 -1.63 7.68
N HIS A 90 -13.51 -0.33 7.99
CA HIS A 90 -13.79 0.21 9.32
C HIS A 90 -15.22 0.73 9.36
N LYS A 91 -16.14 0.02 10.03
CA LYS A 91 -17.50 0.51 10.31
C LYS A 91 -17.49 1.77 11.19
N ARG A 92 -16.50 1.86 12.07
CA ARG A 92 -16.30 2.98 13.00
C ARG A 92 -14.82 3.25 13.18
N TYR A 93 -14.47 4.52 13.27
CA TYR A 93 -13.10 4.97 13.52
C TYR A 93 -12.92 5.39 14.97
N ALA A 94 -11.89 4.86 15.62
CA ALA A 94 -11.50 5.31 16.97
C ALA A 94 -11.12 6.80 16.96
N LYS A 95 -11.85 7.64 17.70
CA LYS A 95 -11.52 9.06 17.85
C LYS A 95 -10.22 9.24 18.65
N VAL A 96 -10.08 8.46 19.72
CA VAL A 96 -8.93 8.40 20.62
C VAL A 96 -8.44 6.96 20.68
N ASN A 97 -7.15 6.72 20.95
CA ASN A 97 -6.57 5.37 21.06
C ASN A 97 -6.65 4.52 19.76
N ILE A 98 -6.31 5.12 18.61
CA ILE A 98 -6.11 4.41 17.34
C ILE A 98 -5.25 3.16 17.59
N GLY A 99 -5.72 1.99 17.13
CA GLY A 99 -5.04 0.71 17.38
C GLY A 99 -5.71 -0.14 18.45
N LYS A 100 -6.57 0.43 19.29
CA LYS A 100 -7.29 -0.28 20.36
C LYS A 100 -8.79 -0.43 20.08
N GLU A 101 -9.27 -0.12 18.88
CA GLU A 101 -10.67 -0.33 18.51
C GLU A 101 -11.06 -1.81 18.57
N PRO A 102 -12.31 -2.12 18.98
CA PRO A 102 -12.86 -3.47 18.97
C PRO A 102 -12.81 -4.10 17.58
N ILE A 103 -12.56 -5.40 17.51
CA ILE A 103 -12.54 -6.17 16.25
C ILE A 103 -13.91 -6.12 15.56
N ASP A 104 -15.00 -6.02 16.31
CA ASP A 104 -16.36 -5.94 15.74
C ASP A 104 -16.64 -4.64 14.98
N TRP A 105 -15.77 -3.63 15.10
CA TRP A 105 -15.81 -2.42 14.27
C TRP A 105 -15.18 -2.63 12.89
N LEU A 106 -14.62 -3.82 12.65
CA LEU A 106 -13.91 -4.19 11.44
C LEU A 106 -14.60 -5.37 10.75
N GLU A 107 -14.62 -5.32 9.43
CA GLU A 107 -15.27 -6.34 8.61
C GLU A 107 -14.45 -6.68 7.38
N SER A 108 -14.39 -7.97 7.05
CA SER A 108 -13.69 -8.46 5.88
C SER A 108 -14.55 -8.23 4.63
N VAL A 109 -13.98 -7.54 3.64
CA VAL A 109 -14.69 -7.19 2.41
C VAL A 109 -13.83 -7.44 1.17
N CYS A 110 -14.48 -7.73 0.05
CA CYS A 110 -13.84 -7.72 -1.26
C CYS A 110 -13.59 -6.27 -1.71
N ASN A 111 -12.81 -6.09 -2.78
CA ASN A 111 -12.50 -4.76 -3.30
C ASN A 111 -13.75 -4.00 -3.78
N THR A 112 -14.70 -4.70 -4.41
CA THR A 112 -15.94 -4.12 -4.94
C THR A 112 -16.80 -3.56 -3.82
N CYS A 113 -17.18 -4.41 -2.85
CA CYS A 113 -17.96 -3.97 -1.70
C CYS A 113 -17.23 -2.90 -0.87
N HIS A 114 -15.90 -2.98 -0.74
CA HIS A 114 -15.15 -1.94 -0.04
C HIS A 114 -15.32 -0.57 -0.69
N ASN A 115 -15.26 -0.49 -2.02
CA ASN A 115 -15.41 0.77 -2.74
C ASN A 115 -16.83 1.31 -2.62
N GLU A 116 -17.84 0.45 -2.69
CA GLU A 116 -19.25 0.83 -2.48
C GLU A 116 -19.50 1.41 -1.08
N LEU A 117 -18.83 0.90 -0.05
CA LEU A 117 -18.95 1.41 1.32
C LEU A 117 -18.26 2.77 1.56
N HIS A 118 -17.39 3.24 0.65
CA HIS A 118 -16.75 4.56 0.73
C HIS A 118 -17.37 5.60 -0.22
N GLN A 119 -18.38 5.20 -1.00
CA GLN A 119 -19.21 6.12 -1.79
C GLN A 119 -20.19 6.86 -0.87
#